data_AF-A0A646HLZ8-F1
#
_entry.id   AF-A0A646HLZ8-F1
#
_cell.length_a   1.000
_cell.length_b   1.000
_cell.length_c   1.000
_cell.angle_alpha   90.00
_cell.angle_beta   90.00
_cell.angle_gamma   90.00
#
_symmetry.space_group_name_H-M   'P 1'
#
loop_
_entity.id
_entity.type
_entity.pdbx_description
1 polymer ?
#
loop_
_entity_poly.entity_id
_entity_poly.type
_entity_poly.pdbx_seq_one_letter_code
_entity_poly.pdbx_strand_id
1 'polypeptide(L)'
;MKKNIYFSETQDGKDVKYKIVDIKSLVVDNAMQDGKQRTFILIDDDPKFPFLATEVFKGKHVVGYMEPYAFENTITSRTFTGIPYVAGTNYSGCRSYHYMVDGGKHVYYWNLFESKKINAKREKYSQKKLLKKISEKFKDYPTVAEEVEKRGLTAEQIHEDSTILLEILDKSLQ
;
A
#
# COMPACT_ATOMS: atom_id res chain seq x y z
N MET A 1 -18.30 17.42 -1.11
CA MET A 1 -18.65 16.67 0.12
C MET A 1 -17.57 15.62 0.33
N LYS A 2 -16.90 15.61 1.50
CA LYS A 2 -16.02 14.51 1.89
C LYS A 2 -16.89 13.25 1.93
N LYS A 3 -16.60 12.22 1.13
CA LYS A 3 -17.22 10.91 1.37
C LYS A 3 -16.79 10.53 2.78
N ASN A 4 -17.75 10.28 3.67
CA ASN A 4 -17.41 9.97 5.04
C ASN A 4 -16.77 8.57 5.07
N ILE A 5 -15.44 8.52 4.98
CA ILE A 5 -14.68 7.28 5.16
C ILE A 5 -14.64 7.02 6.66
N TYR A 6 -15.40 6.02 7.08
CA TYR A 6 -15.48 5.62 8.48
C TYR A 6 -14.62 4.38 8.72
N PHE A 7 -13.79 4.42 9.76
CA PHE A 7 -13.15 3.27 10.36
C PHE A 7 -14.11 2.65 11.40
N SER A 8 -14.15 1.33 11.52
CA SER A 8 -15.01 0.65 12.50
C SER A 8 -14.28 -0.50 13.18
N GLU A 9 -14.46 -0.62 14.48
CA GLU A 9 -13.92 -1.70 15.32
C GLU A 9 -14.96 -2.12 16.36
N THR A 10 -14.76 -3.30 16.97
CA THR A 10 -15.60 -3.77 18.07
C THR A 10 -14.93 -3.44 19.40
N GLN A 11 -15.58 -2.61 20.22
CA GLN A 11 -15.19 -2.29 21.59
C GLN A 11 -16.27 -2.79 22.54
N ASP A 12 -15.89 -3.62 23.52
CA ASP A 12 -16.84 -4.22 24.49
C ASP A 12 -18.06 -4.90 23.84
N GLY A 13 -17.84 -5.57 22.70
CA GLY A 13 -18.90 -6.25 21.94
C GLY A 13 -19.82 -5.31 21.15
N LYS A 14 -19.51 -4.01 21.07
CA LYS A 14 -20.24 -3.02 20.28
C LYS A 14 -19.39 -2.46 19.15
N ASP A 15 -20.03 -2.29 18.01
CA ASP A 15 -19.39 -1.68 16.84
C ASP A 15 -19.32 -0.16 17.02
N VAL A 16 -18.10 0.37 17.09
CA VAL A 16 -17.83 1.81 17.14
C VAL A 16 -17.38 2.26 15.75
N LYS A 17 -17.75 3.49 15.34
CA LYS A 17 -17.39 4.08 14.05
C LYS A 17 -16.72 5.44 14.25
N TYR A 18 -15.59 5.64 13.61
CA TYR A 18 -14.78 6.86 13.64
C TYR A 18 -14.61 7.40 12.24
N LYS A 19 -14.46 8.71 12.07
CA LYS A 19 -13.98 9.23 10.79
C LYS A 19 -12.48 9.03 10.72
N ILE A 20 -11.95 8.58 9.58
CA ILE A 20 -10.50 8.40 9.42
C ILE A 20 -9.72 9.69 9.73
N VAL A 21 -10.26 10.85 9.34
CA VAL A 21 -9.62 12.16 9.58
C VAL A 21 -9.50 12.53 11.07
N ASP A 22 -10.26 11.88 11.95
CA ASP A 22 -10.17 12.12 13.40
C ASP A 22 -9.12 11.19 14.05
N ILE A 23 -8.57 10.23 13.31
CA ILE A 23 -7.56 9.27 13.77
C ILE A 23 -6.18 9.82 13.42
N LYS A 24 -5.41 10.28 14.43
CA LYS A 24 -4.02 10.72 14.20
C LYS A 24 -3.06 9.55 13.95
N SER A 25 -3.20 8.52 14.78
CA SER A 25 -2.45 7.28 14.69
C SER A 25 -3.26 6.13 15.27
N LEU A 26 -3.08 4.93 14.73
CA LEU A 26 -3.76 3.72 15.14
C LEU A 26 -2.74 2.59 15.29
N VAL A 27 -2.69 1.99 16.48
CA VAL A 27 -1.82 0.85 16.74
C VAL A 27 -2.63 -0.44 16.57
N VAL A 28 -2.08 -1.39 15.82
CA VAL A 28 -2.77 -2.60 15.41
C VAL A 28 -1.89 -3.80 15.60
N ASP A 29 -2.38 -4.77 16.37
CA ASP A 29 -1.70 -6.05 16.54
C ASP A 29 -1.92 -6.95 15.32
N ASN A 30 -0.84 -7.58 14.88
CA ASN A 30 -0.84 -8.58 13.81
C ASN A 30 -1.51 -8.09 12.49
N ALA A 31 -1.41 -6.78 12.20
CA ALA A 31 -2.05 -6.16 11.04
C ALA A 31 -1.66 -6.81 9.70
N MET A 32 -0.46 -7.40 9.66
CA MET A 32 0.12 -8.02 8.46
C MET A 32 0.15 -9.55 8.52
N GLN A 33 -0.48 -10.15 9.54
CA GLN A 33 -0.46 -11.61 9.80
C GLN A 33 0.96 -12.17 10.06
N ASP A 34 1.88 -11.33 10.52
CA ASP A 34 3.28 -11.66 10.82
C ASP A 34 3.58 -11.69 12.33
N GLY A 35 2.54 -11.61 13.17
CA GLY A 35 2.61 -11.57 14.63
C GLY A 35 3.07 -10.23 15.19
N LYS A 36 3.29 -9.21 14.35
CA LYS A 36 3.88 -7.93 14.79
C LYS A 36 2.82 -6.84 14.89
N GLN A 37 3.04 -5.94 15.85
CA GLN A 37 2.30 -4.70 15.96
C GLN A 37 2.74 -3.70 14.88
N ARG A 38 1.80 -2.89 14.38
CA ARG A 38 2.04 -1.82 13.41
C ARG A 38 1.35 -0.55 13.86
N THR A 39 1.98 0.59 13.60
CA THR A 39 1.37 1.92 13.78
C THR A 39 1.00 2.46 12.42
N PHE A 40 -0.28 2.74 12.23
CA PHE A 40 -0.80 3.44 11.07
C PHE A 40 -0.96 4.91 11.41
N ILE A 41 -0.56 5.79 10.51
CA ILE A 41 -0.73 7.24 10.61
C ILE A 41 -1.69 7.72 9.53
N LEU A 42 -2.35 8.84 9.80
CA LEU A 42 -3.16 9.52 8.79
C LEU A 42 -2.26 10.13 7.72
N ILE A 43 -2.57 9.79 6.47
CA ILE A 43 -2.07 10.47 5.28
C ILE A 43 -3.25 11.25 4.68
N ASP A 44 -3.18 12.58 4.73
CA ASP A 44 -4.25 13.49 4.30
C ASP A 44 -3.80 14.54 3.27
N ASP A 45 -2.67 14.30 2.61
CA ASP A 45 -2.12 15.17 1.56
C ASP A 45 -3.09 15.40 0.38
N ASP A 46 -3.95 14.41 0.07
CA ASP A 46 -5.18 14.63 -0.72
C ASP A 46 -6.40 14.66 0.21
N PRO A 47 -6.97 15.85 0.51
CA PRO A 47 -8.13 15.99 1.39
C PRO A 47 -9.39 15.27 0.89
N LYS A 48 -9.42 14.83 -0.38
CA LYS A 48 -10.52 14.06 -0.97
C LYS A 48 -10.43 12.58 -0.62
N PHE A 49 -9.22 12.07 -0.37
CA PHE A 49 -8.94 10.65 -0.15
C PHE A 49 -7.92 10.45 0.99
N PRO A 50 -8.27 10.82 2.24
CA PRO A 50 -7.43 10.49 3.38
C PRO A 50 -7.43 8.99 3.65
N PHE A 51 -6.28 8.43 4.02
CA PHE A 51 -6.13 7.01 4.34
C PHE A 51 -5.16 6.79 5.50
N LEU A 52 -5.23 5.60 6.11
CA LEU A 52 -4.32 5.17 7.16
C LEU A 52 -3.24 4.26 6.54
N ALA A 53 -1.98 4.60 6.76
CA ALA A 53 -0.85 3.81 6.26
C ALA A 53 0.28 3.71 7.27
N THR A 54 1.11 2.68 7.14
CA THR A 54 2.37 2.56 7.89
C THR A 54 3.52 2.99 6.99
N GLU A 55 4.48 3.73 7.53
CA GLU A 55 5.76 3.95 6.85
C GLU A 55 6.47 2.59 6.73
N VAL A 56 6.93 2.25 5.53
CA VAL A 56 7.68 1.02 5.23
C VAL A 56 9.06 1.30 4.63
N PHE A 57 9.31 2.54 4.22
CA PHE A 57 10.58 2.96 3.66
C PHE A 57 10.81 4.45 3.95
N LYS A 58 12.04 4.81 4.31
CA LYS A 58 12.45 6.20 4.52
C LYS A 58 13.84 6.43 3.95
N GLY A 59 13.88 6.89 2.71
CA GLY A 59 15.07 7.34 2.01
C GLY A 59 15.37 8.81 2.27
N LYS A 60 16.30 9.37 1.50
CA LYS A 60 16.66 10.79 1.60
C LYS A 60 15.65 11.70 0.91
N HIS A 61 15.06 11.21 -0.18
CA HIS A 61 14.18 11.93 -1.10
C HIS A 61 12.79 11.28 -1.19
N VAL A 62 12.66 10.04 -0.72
CA VAL A 62 11.44 9.23 -0.84
C VAL A 62 11.00 8.66 0.50
N VAL A 63 9.71 8.81 0.82
CA VAL A 63 9.05 8.10 1.92
C VAL A 63 8.02 7.13 1.34
N GLY A 64 8.11 5.86 1.72
CA GLY A 64 7.22 4.80 1.29
C GLY A 64 6.19 4.46 2.36
N TYR A 65 4.94 4.35 1.94
CA TYR A 65 3.81 4.01 2.78
C TYR A 65 3.14 2.75 2.28
N MET A 66 2.69 1.92 3.22
CA MET A 66 1.86 0.77 2.95
C MET A 66 0.49 0.99 3.58
N GLU A 67 -0.53 1.03 2.73
CA GLU A 67 -1.94 1.10 3.07
C GLU A 67 -2.53 -0.32 2.99
N PRO A 68 -3.02 -0.88 4.11
CA PRO A 68 -3.83 -2.08 4.08
C PRO A 68 -5.20 -1.78 3.47
N TYR A 69 -5.59 -2.53 2.45
CA TYR A 69 -6.91 -2.42 1.82
C TYR A 69 -8.05 -2.80 2.78
N ALA A 70 -7.74 -3.34 3.96
CA ALA A 70 -8.68 -3.56 5.05
C ALA A 70 -9.36 -2.26 5.53
N PHE A 71 -8.75 -1.09 5.29
CA PHE A 71 -9.28 0.21 5.69
C PHE A 71 -10.19 0.88 4.65
N GLU A 72 -10.27 0.35 3.42
CA GLU A 72 -11.20 0.90 2.41
C GLU A 72 -12.62 0.33 2.59
N ASN A 73 -13.53 1.23 3.00
CA ASN A 73 -14.96 1.23 2.71
C ASN A 73 -15.76 0.00 3.19
N THR A 74 -15.97 -0.12 4.51
CA THR A 74 -16.92 -1.10 5.06
C THR A 74 -18.05 -0.41 5.82
N ILE A 75 -19.27 -0.54 5.30
CA ILE A 75 -20.50 -0.31 6.07
C ILE A 75 -20.69 -1.34 7.19
N THR A 76 -19.86 -2.40 7.18
CA THR A 76 -19.80 -3.49 8.15
C THR A 76 -18.63 -3.32 9.12
N SER A 77 -18.90 -3.54 10.41
CA SER A 77 -17.91 -3.66 11.47
C SER A 77 -16.89 -4.74 11.14
N ARG A 78 -15.61 -4.48 11.43
CA ARG A 78 -14.57 -5.49 11.35
C ARG A 78 -13.58 -5.43 12.50
N THR A 79 -13.13 -6.62 12.86
CA THR A 79 -11.92 -6.88 13.63
C THR A 79 -10.71 -6.81 12.70
N PHE A 80 -9.56 -6.41 13.24
CA PHE A 80 -8.27 -6.28 12.53
C PHE A 80 -7.78 -7.55 11.78
N THR A 81 -8.43 -8.68 12.01
CA THR A 81 -8.18 -9.98 11.36
C THR A 81 -9.15 -10.28 10.18
N GLY A 82 -10.09 -9.39 9.87
CA GLY A 82 -11.21 -9.65 8.96
C GLY A 82 -11.08 -8.98 7.58
N ILE A 83 -10.98 -9.80 6.54
CA ILE A 83 -10.84 -9.44 5.13
C ILE A 83 -12.08 -8.68 4.55
N PRO A 84 -11.93 -7.64 3.71
CA PRO A 84 -12.97 -7.05 2.85
C PRO A 84 -13.71 -8.02 1.94
N TYR A 85 -14.97 -8.28 2.25
CA TYR A 85 -15.99 -8.43 1.21
C TYR A 85 -16.45 -7.03 0.79
N VAL A 86 -15.87 -6.51 -0.29
CA VAL A 86 -16.47 -5.42 -1.07
C VAL A 86 -17.31 -6.09 -2.15
N ALA A 87 -18.56 -5.66 -2.31
CA ALA A 87 -19.39 -6.03 -3.46
C ALA A 87 -18.68 -5.56 -4.75
N GLY A 88 -17.89 -6.46 -5.31
CA GLY A 88 -16.80 -6.15 -6.24
C GLY A 88 -15.53 -6.94 -5.89
N THR A 89 -15.67 -8.25 -5.72
CA THR A 89 -14.60 -9.20 -5.41
C THR A 89 -13.39 -8.99 -6.32
N ASN A 90 -12.25 -8.54 -5.78
CA ASN A 90 -10.90 -8.75 -6.36
C ASN A 90 -9.74 -8.26 -5.46
N TYR A 91 -9.97 -7.37 -4.48
CA TYR A 91 -8.91 -6.72 -3.68
C TYR A 91 -8.95 -7.02 -2.18
N SER A 92 -9.69 -8.05 -1.79
CA SER A 92 -9.76 -8.57 -0.42
C SER A 92 -8.37 -9.07 0.03
N GLY A 93 -7.82 -8.50 1.11
CA GLY A 93 -6.47 -8.83 1.59
C GLY A 93 -5.35 -8.22 0.73
N CYS A 94 -5.57 -7.04 0.15
CA CYS A 94 -4.55 -6.34 -0.61
C CYS A 94 -3.75 -5.36 0.27
N ARG A 95 -2.51 -5.10 -0.11
CA ARG A 95 -1.63 -4.06 0.44
C ARG A 95 -1.28 -3.15 -0.72
N SER A 96 -1.74 -1.92 -0.64
CA SER A 96 -1.37 -0.86 -1.55
C SER A 96 -0.11 -0.21 -1.04
N TYR A 97 0.87 -0.07 -1.92
CA TYR A 97 2.07 0.68 -1.60
C TYR A 97 2.07 2.00 -2.36
N HIS A 98 2.37 3.06 -1.61
CA HIS A 98 2.41 4.44 -2.04
C HIS A 98 3.80 4.98 -1.71
N TYR A 99 4.22 6.01 -2.44
CA TYR A 99 5.39 6.77 -2.04
C TYR A 99 5.17 8.26 -2.22
N MET A 100 5.91 9.04 -1.45
CA MET A 100 6.09 10.47 -1.62
C MET A 100 7.52 10.75 -2.04
N VAL A 101 7.67 11.63 -3.02
CA VAL A 101 8.95 12.26 -3.39
C VAL A 101 8.99 13.68 -2.83
N ASP A 102 10.18 14.21 -2.56
CA ASP A 102 10.41 15.63 -2.29
C ASP A 102 9.55 16.51 -3.22
N GLY A 103 8.70 17.37 -2.64
CA GLY A 103 7.73 18.18 -3.38
C GLY A 103 6.27 17.69 -3.33
N GLY A 104 5.97 16.61 -2.58
CA GLY A 104 4.62 16.34 -2.03
C GLY A 104 3.66 15.58 -2.94
N LYS A 105 4.14 14.93 -4.01
CA LYS A 105 3.28 14.09 -4.86
C LYS A 105 3.25 12.66 -4.33
N HIS A 106 2.11 12.24 -3.80
CA HIS A 106 1.81 10.83 -3.58
C HIS A 106 1.63 10.10 -4.91
N VAL A 107 2.39 9.02 -5.11
CA VAL A 107 2.25 8.14 -6.28
C VAL A 107 1.92 6.74 -5.80
N TYR A 108 0.81 6.21 -6.32
CA TYR A 108 0.40 4.83 -6.12
C TYR A 108 1.18 3.90 -7.06
N TYR A 109 1.94 2.97 -6.51
CA TYR A 109 2.93 2.23 -7.30
C TYR A 109 2.63 0.73 -7.43
N TRP A 110 2.28 0.03 -6.35
CA TRP A 110 2.17 -1.43 -6.39
C TRP A 110 1.12 -1.98 -5.43
N ASN A 111 0.49 -3.08 -5.85
CA ASN A 111 -0.42 -3.85 -5.00
C ASN A 111 0.08 -5.27 -4.82
N LEU A 112 0.21 -5.67 -3.57
CA LEU A 112 0.41 -7.05 -3.15
C LEU A 112 -0.91 -7.64 -2.65
N PHE A 113 -1.26 -8.85 -3.06
CA PHE A 113 -2.52 -9.50 -2.67
C PHE A 113 -2.22 -10.68 -1.73
N GLU A 114 -3.02 -10.92 -0.71
CA GLU A 114 -2.88 -12.12 0.13
C GLU A 114 -3.25 -13.40 -0.63
N SER A 115 -4.05 -13.28 -1.69
CA SER A 115 -4.37 -14.41 -2.54
C SER A 115 -3.13 -14.92 -3.27
N LYS A 116 -2.59 -16.05 -2.79
CA LYS A 116 -1.50 -16.80 -3.45
C LYS A 116 -1.79 -17.05 -4.93
N LYS A 117 -3.06 -17.28 -5.29
CA LYS A 117 -3.46 -17.50 -6.70
C LYS A 117 -3.30 -16.24 -7.56
N ILE A 118 -3.55 -15.06 -7.00
CA ILE A 118 -3.37 -13.79 -7.70
C ILE A 118 -1.87 -13.47 -7.80
N ASN A 119 -1.13 -13.56 -6.69
CA ASN A 119 0.31 -13.28 -6.69
C ASN A 119 1.10 -14.27 -7.55
N ALA A 120 0.78 -15.57 -7.53
CA ALA A 120 1.46 -16.57 -8.35
C ALA A 120 1.38 -16.28 -9.86
N LYS A 121 0.37 -15.54 -10.33
CA LYS A 121 0.31 -15.06 -11.72
C LYS A 121 1.17 -13.84 -11.97
N ARG A 122 1.42 -13.02 -10.95
CA ARG A 122 2.20 -11.78 -11.01
C ARG A 122 3.69 -12.01 -10.78
N GLU A 123 4.04 -12.88 -9.85
CA GLU A 123 5.41 -13.39 -9.63
C GLU A 123 5.98 -14.04 -10.90
N LYS A 124 5.11 -14.60 -11.76
CA LYS A 124 5.48 -15.19 -13.06
C LYS A 124 5.43 -14.22 -14.23
N TYR A 125 5.43 -12.90 -14.00
CA TYR A 125 5.55 -11.95 -15.10
C TYR A 125 6.88 -12.14 -15.82
N SER A 126 6.83 -12.21 -17.16
CA SER A 126 8.04 -12.10 -17.96
C SER A 126 8.67 -10.73 -17.76
N GLN A 127 9.99 -10.64 -17.95
CA GLN A 127 10.73 -9.38 -17.76
C GLN A 127 10.12 -8.23 -18.57
N LYS A 128 9.78 -8.48 -19.84
CA LYS A 128 9.10 -7.52 -20.71
C LYS A 128 7.79 -6.98 -20.11
N LYS A 129 6.99 -7.85 -19.49
CA LYS A 129 5.70 -7.47 -18.89
C LYS A 129 5.90 -6.70 -17.58
N LEU A 130 6.88 -7.11 -16.78
CA LEU A 130 7.27 -6.44 -15.54
C LEU A 130 7.75 -5.01 -15.84
N LEU A 131 8.72 -4.86 -16.73
CA LEU A 131 9.28 -3.57 -17.11
C LEU A 131 8.20 -2.63 -17.66
N LYS A 132 7.32 -3.12 -18.55
CA LYS A 132 6.17 -2.33 -19.04
C LYS A 132 5.33 -1.76 -17.89
N LYS A 133 5.00 -2.57 -16.88
CA LYS A 133 4.21 -2.12 -15.73
C LYS A 133 4.95 -1.10 -14.86
N ILE A 134 6.25 -1.30 -14.65
CA ILE A 134 7.08 -0.37 -13.88
C ILE A 134 7.18 0.95 -14.62
N SER A 135 7.45 0.95 -15.93
CA SER A 135 7.48 2.17 -16.75
C SER A 135 6.14 2.92 -16.75
N GLU A 136 5.00 2.23 -16.76
CA GLU A 136 3.68 2.87 -16.65
C GLU A 136 3.46 3.53 -15.28
N LYS A 137 3.93 2.90 -14.20
CA LYS A 137 3.75 3.36 -12.82
C LYS A 137 4.72 4.46 -12.43
N PHE A 138 5.97 4.34 -12.86
CA PHE A 138 7.07 5.28 -12.65
C PHE A 138 7.33 6.07 -13.93
N LYS A 139 6.28 6.46 -14.65
CA LYS A 139 6.41 7.17 -15.94
C LYS A 139 7.19 8.48 -15.86
N ASP A 140 7.11 9.14 -14.69
CA ASP A 140 7.82 10.40 -14.41
C ASP A 140 9.28 10.12 -13.96
N TYR A 141 9.64 8.84 -13.74
CA TYR A 141 10.93 8.38 -13.22
C TYR A 141 11.43 7.14 -14.02
N PRO A 142 11.76 7.30 -15.31
CA PRO A 142 12.11 6.17 -16.21
C PRO A 142 13.33 5.37 -15.72
N THR A 143 14.25 6.01 -15.00
CA THR A 143 15.43 5.40 -14.37
C THR A 143 15.10 4.20 -13.48
N VAL A 144 13.89 4.16 -12.90
CA VAL A 144 13.44 3.01 -12.09
C VAL A 144 13.35 1.75 -12.94
N ALA A 145 12.77 1.84 -14.14
CA ALA A 145 12.64 0.69 -15.03
C ALA A 145 14.01 0.26 -15.59
N GLU A 146 14.88 1.22 -15.93
CA GLU A 146 16.24 0.97 -16.42
C GLU A 146 17.08 0.22 -15.38
N GLU A 147 17.04 0.64 -14.12
CA GLU A 147 17.80 0.01 -13.06
C GLU A 147 17.25 -1.37 -12.68
N VAL A 148 15.93 -1.57 -12.75
CA VAL A 148 15.29 -2.89 -12.61
C VAL A 148 15.78 -3.84 -13.71
N GLU A 149 15.84 -3.38 -14.96
CA GLU A 149 16.35 -4.17 -16.09
C GLU A 149 17.83 -4.50 -15.91
N LYS A 150 18.66 -3.50 -15.60
CA LYS A 150 20.11 -3.65 -15.40
C LYS A 150 20.45 -4.60 -14.26
N ARG A 151 19.71 -4.56 -13.15
CA ARG A 151 19.89 -5.48 -12.01
C ARG A 151 19.30 -6.87 -12.25
N GLY A 152 18.53 -7.06 -13.33
CA GLY A 152 17.85 -8.31 -13.61
C GLY A 152 16.80 -8.69 -12.55
N LEU A 153 16.17 -7.69 -11.90
CA LEU A 153 15.19 -7.95 -10.84
C LEU A 153 13.95 -8.63 -11.43
N THR A 154 13.55 -9.72 -10.80
CA THR A 154 12.37 -10.48 -11.21
C THR A 154 11.11 -9.93 -10.55
N ALA A 155 9.95 -10.32 -11.09
CA ALA A 155 8.68 -9.94 -10.49
C ALA A 155 8.50 -10.57 -9.11
N GLU A 156 8.98 -11.79 -8.91
CA GLU A 156 8.99 -12.48 -7.62
C GLU A 156 9.76 -11.67 -6.55
N GLN A 157 10.98 -11.25 -6.85
CA GLN A 157 11.79 -10.44 -5.92
C GLN A 157 11.10 -9.12 -5.53
N ILE A 158 10.49 -8.43 -6.50
CA ILE A 158 9.74 -7.19 -6.25
C ILE A 158 8.44 -7.44 -5.47
N HIS A 159 7.84 -8.62 -5.61
CA HIS A 159 6.65 -9.01 -4.85
C HIS A 159 6.98 -9.40 -3.41
N GLU A 160 8.11 -10.07 -3.19
CA GLU A 160 8.63 -10.40 -1.87
C GLU A 160 9.01 -9.13 -1.10
N ASP A 161 9.70 -8.20 -1.76
CA ASP A 161 10.05 -6.90 -1.20
C ASP A 161 9.81 -5.77 -2.21
N SER A 162 8.64 -5.14 -2.09
CA SER A 162 8.26 -4.03 -2.96
C SER A 162 8.98 -2.72 -2.61
N THR A 163 9.74 -2.66 -1.51
CA THR A 163 10.49 -1.45 -1.13
C THR A 163 11.75 -1.25 -1.98
N ILE A 164 12.24 -2.31 -2.64
CA ILE A 164 13.39 -2.23 -3.57
C ILE A 164 13.21 -1.19 -4.68
N LEU A 165 11.96 -1.00 -5.15
CA LEU A 165 11.64 0.01 -6.15
C LEU A 165 11.75 1.43 -5.60
N LEU A 166 11.45 1.61 -4.31
CA LEU A 166 11.57 2.90 -3.62
C LEU A 166 13.03 3.24 -3.35
N GLU A 167 13.86 2.24 -3.00
CA GLU A 167 15.30 2.42 -2.91
C GLU A 167 15.93 2.86 -4.23
N ILE A 168 15.50 2.24 -5.34
CA ILE A 168 15.96 2.61 -6.68
C ILE A 168 15.55 4.05 -7.00
N LEU A 169 14.28 4.40 -6.74
CA LEU A 169 13.78 5.75 -6.95
C LEU A 169 14.56 6.78 -6.13
N ASP A 170 14.72 6.54 -4.82
CA ASP A 170 15.43 7.43 -3.90
C ASP A 170 16.86 7.73 -4.35
N LYS A 171 17.58 6.70 -4.78
CA LYS A 171 18.94 6.82 -5.32
C LYS A 171 18.99 7.56 -6.65
N SER A 172 17.93 7.46 -7.47
CA SER A 172 17.88 8.13 -8.78
C SER A 172 17.59 9.63 -8.72
N LEU A 173 17.16 10.14 -7.57
CA LEU A 173 16.84 11.54 -7.32
C LEU A 173 18.01 12.35 -6.74
N GLN A 174 19.19 11.75 -6.64
CA GLN A 174 20.45 12.39 -6.24
C GLN A 174 21.07 13.16 -7.40
#